data_AF-A0A6A5HD05-F1
#
_entry.id   AF-A0A6A5HD05-F1
#
_cell.length_a   1.000
_cell.length_b   1.000
_cell.length_c   1.000
_cell.angle_alpha   90.00
_cell.angle_beta   90.00
_cell.angle_gamma   90.00
#
_symmetry.space_group_name_H-M   'P 1'
#
loop_
_entity.id
_entity.type
_entity.pdbx_description
1 polymer ?
#
loop_
_entity_poly.entity_id
_entity_poly.type
_entity_poly.pdbx_seq_one_letter_code
_entity_poly.pdbx_strand_id
1 'polypeptide(L)'
;MPFPITKLPYLPQVEVLKQLELQELFLLSLCSEKSKKLVQTANLKVEILKFSLNGKGIQVLVESNDDVHCVASMKLVQLASSDETPIKLGGSKVQCRCIEEPPTSQLSHTFQYLQTEEKIVFESIQHHMRTLFRDTPRVQLELSSIAALSKAEVIKDVTDTSFSMETLETSVLENYLSTRQDQQSIQLKASLVGPPLAGNSRLWNVKGLAVHGTFADLVNQILLGPRVVIPGIIRNFGGEHLCFTDVMYNIDSWRQLIRRWRAKEAYHDLRWFSTTSPAALPIIAGTALDEFNLVRWDGIRRPRTVKLDSKIVSFIMKEEIDCSSWMDIQQDGGGKWASIKMTDSTICFVVWD
;
A
#
# COMPACT_ATOMS: atom_id res chain seq x y z
N MET A 1 33.42 1.69 28.47
CA MET A 1 33.83 0.35 27.99
C MET A 1 32.69 -0.24 27.16
N PRO A 2 32.94 -0.84 25.99
CA PRO A 2 31.88 -1.50 25.24
C PRO A 2 31.36 -2.72 26.02
N PHE A 3 30.04 -2.79 26.22
CA PHE A 3 29.38 -3.89 26.90
C PHE A 3 29.13 -5.04 25.90
N PRO A 4 29.73 -6.23 26.09
CA PRO A 4 29.66 -7.30 25.10
C PRO A 4 28.34 -8.08 25.22
N ILE A 5 27.29 -7.63 24.53
CA ILE A 5 25.96 -8.27 24.52
C ILE A 5 26.06 -9.78 24.24
N THR A 6 26.92 -10.18 23.30
CA THR A 6 27.12 -11.59 22.91
C THR A 6 27.69 -12.49 24.01
N LYS A 7 28.22 -11.93 25.10
CA LYS A 7 28.70 -12.69 26.27
C LYS A 7 27.65 -12.85 27.37
N LEU A 8 26.52 -12.16 27.27
CA LEU A 8 25.43 -12.33 28.23
C LEU A 8 24.77 -13.72 28.08
N PRO A 9 24.16 -14.26 29.14
CA PRO A 9 23.25 -15.39 29.02
C PRO A 9 22.09 -15.07 28.09
N TYR A 10 21.49 -16.10 27.51
CA TYR A 10 20.46 -15.97 26.47
C TYR A 10 19.27 -15.08 26.87
N LEU A 11 18.73 -15.24 28.08
CA LEU A 11 17.57 -14.47 28.53
C LEU A 11 17.84 -12.95 28.60
N PRO A 12 18.91 -12.46 29.26
CA PRO A 12 19.32 -11.06 29.18
C PRO A 12 19.53 -10.54 27.77
N GLN A 13 20.08 -11.35 26.85
CA GLN A 13 20.25 -10.90 25.47
C GLN A 13 18.92 -10.62 24.78
N VAL A 14 17.97 -11.56 24.89
CA VAL A 14 16.63 -11.41 24.30
C VAL A 14 15.94 -10.17 24.88
N GLU A 15 16.08 -9.93 26.18
CA GLU A 15 15.45 -8.78 26.82
C GLU A 15 16.04 -7.44 26.36
N VAL A 16 17.36 -7.37 26.13
CA VAL A 16 17.99 -6.20 25.52
C VAL A 16 17.47 -5.99 24.10
N LEU A 17 17.40 -7.05 23.28
CA LEU A 17 16.91 -6.93 21.89
C LEU A 17 15.47 -6.41 21.79
N LYS A 18 14.60 -6.76 22.73
CA LYS A 18 13.21 -6.27 22.76
C LYS A 18 13.09 -4.78 23.07
N GLN A 19 14.12 -4.17 23.65
CA GLN A 19 14.15 -2.74 23.96
C GLN A 19 14.72 -1.91 22.80
N LEU A 20 15.31 -2.55 21.80
CA LEU A 20 15.88 -1.86 20.65
C LEU A 20 14.80 -1.55 19.60
N GLU A 21 14.95 -0.41 18.94
CA GLU A 21 14.15 -0.07 17.78
C GLU A 21 14.48 -0.98 16.59
N LEU A 22 13.55 -1.10 15.64
CA LEU A 22 13.74 -1.96 14.46
C LEU A 22 14.97 -1.57 13.63
N GLN A 23 15.27 -0.27 13.52
CA GLN A 23 16.49 0.18 12.85
C GLN A 23 17.75 -0.27 13.61
N GLU A 24 17.77 -0.17 14.94
CA GLU A 24 18.92 -0.58 15.74
C GLU A 24 19.17 -2.09 15.62
N LEU A 25 18.09 -2.88 15.57
CA LEU A 25 18.16 -4.32 15.30
C LEU A 25 18.73 -4.62 13.91
N PHE A 26 18.34 -3.85 12.89
CA PHE A 26 18.93 -3.93 11.56
C PHE A 26 20.42 -3.53 11.56
N LEU A 27 20.80 -2.44 12.21
CA LEU A 27 22.20 -2.04 12.29
C LEU A 27 23.05 -3.10 13.02
N LEU A 28 22.52 -3.66 14.12
CA LEU A 28 23.17 -4.74 14.86
C LEU A 28 23.33 -6.00 14.02
N SER A 29 22.36 -6.32 13.16
CA SER A 29 22.44 -7.48 12.26
C SER A 29 23.50 -7.32 11.15
N LEU A 30 23.93 -6.10 10.84
CA LEU A 30 25.02 -5.84 9.91
C LEU A 30 26.42 -6.01 10.54
N CYS A 31 26.54 -5.96 11.86
CA CYS A 31 27.85 -5.99 12.54
C CYS A 31 28.58 -7.33 12.41
N SER A 32 27.86 -8.47 12.47
CA SER A 32 28.44 -9.80 12.32
C SER A 32 27.38 -10.87 12.12
N GLU A 33 27.76 -12.05 11.59
CA GLU A 33 26.86 -13.21 11.52
C GLU A 33 26.36 -13.68 12.90
N LYS A 34 27.18 -13.53 13.95
CA LYS A 34 26.76 -13.86 15.31
C LYS A 34 25.69 -12.88 15.80
N SER A 35 25.87 -11.59 15.53
CA SER A 35 24.90 -10.55 15.86
C SER A 35 23.60 -10.73 15.07
N LYS A 36 23.68 -11.05 13.77
CA LYS A 36 22.50 -11.37 12.94
C LYS A 36 21.69 -12.52 13.52
N LYS A 37 22.36 -13.64 13.84
CA LYS A 37 21.70 -14.80 14.48
C LYS A 37 21.09 -14.43 15.81
N LEU A 38 21.74 -13.57 16.58
CA LEU A 38 21.22 -13.07 17.85
C LEU A 38 19.94 -12.25 17.64
N VAL A 39 19.92 -11.30 16.71
CA VAL A 39 18.72 -10.51 16.36
C VAL A 39 17.57 -11.42 15.93
N GLN A 40 17.84 -12.46 15.14
CA GLN A 40 16.83 -13.45 14.73
C GLN A 40 16.18 -14.18 15.92
N THR A 41 16.86 -14.30 17.06
CA THR A 41 16.27 -14.89 18.28
C THR A 41 15.22 -14.02 18.95
N ALA A 42 15.18 -12.72 18.65
CA ALA A 42 14.11 -11.83 19.11
C ALA A 42 12.73 -12.21 18.52
N ASN A 43 12.72 -13.02 17.45
CA ASN A 43 11.53 -13.66 16.91
C ASN A 43 10.42 -12.65 16.53
N LEU A 44 10.85 -11.53 15.95
CA LEU A 44 10.00 -10.40 15.61
C LEU A 44 8.98 -10.79 14.54
N LYS A 45 7.73 -10.39 14.77
CA LYS A 45 6.62 -10.59 13.83
C LYS A 45 6.35 -9.31 13.07
N VAL A 46 6.23 -9.45 11.76
CA VAL A 46 5.98 -8.35 10.83
C VAL A 46 4.89 -8.80 9.88
N GLU A 47 3.87 -7.97 9.72
CA GLU A 47 2.77 -8.25 8.80
C GLU A 47 3.16 -7.85 7.37
N ILE A 48 3.74 -6.65 7.23
CA ILE A 48 4.07 -6.06 5.94
C ILE A 48 5.53 -5.59 5.90
N LEU A 49 6.20 -5.94 4.80
CA LEU A 49 7.52 -5.44 4.44
C LEU A 49 7.38 -4.60 3.17
N LYS A 50 7.47 -3.27 3.32
CA LYS A 50 7.32 -2.32 2.23
C LYS A 50 8.68 -1.83 1.75
N PHE A 51 8.93 -1.95 0.45
CA PHE A 51 10.08 -1.37 -0.22
C PHE A 51 9.63 -0.11 -0.96
N SER A 52 10.21 1.04 -0.64
CA SER A 52 9.95 2.31 -1.32
C SER A 52 11.12 2.68 -2.21
N LEU A 53 10.86 2.79 -3.52
CA LEU A 53 11.83 3.14 -4.54
C LEU A 53 11.50 4.53 -5.09
N ASN A 54 12.47 5.45 -5.02
CA ASN A 54 12.31 6.83 -5.49
C ASN A 54 13.26 7.22 -6.63
N GLY A 55 13.97 6.24 -7.20
CA GLY A 55 14.99 6.44 -8.23
C GLY A 55 16.36 6.86 -7.69
N LYS A 56 16.40 7.44 -6.47
CA LYS A 56 17.61 7.81 -5.73
C LYS A 56 18.01 6.80 -4.68
N GLY A 57 17.36 5.63 -4.63
CA GLY A 57 17.63 4.64 -3.60
C GLY A 57 16.45 3.73 -3.31
N ILE A 58 16.60 2.97 -2.23
CA ILE A 58 15.58 2.11 -1.65
C ILE A 58 15.47 2.38 -0.15
N GLN A 59 14.22 2.50 0.33
CA GLN A 59 13.90 2.51 1.74
C GLN A 59 13.09 1.26 2.08
N VAL A 60 13.31 0.73 3.27
CA VAL A 60 12.58 -0.42 3.80
C VAL A 60 11.77 0.05 4.99
N LEU A 61 10.47 -0.13 4.89
CA LEU A 61 9.52 0.11 5.94
C LEU A 61 8.89 -1.20 6.39
N VAL A 62 8.61 -1.28 7.67
CA VAL A 62 8.05 -2.45 8.34
C VAL A 62 6.80 -2.01 9.07
N GLU A 63 5.70 -2.71 8.83
CA GLU A 63 4.48 -2.54 9.62
C GLU A 63 4.46 -3.57 10.74
N SER A 64 4.38 -3.09 11.97
CA SER A 64 4.29 -3.93 13.17
C SER A 64 3.42 -3.23 14.21
N ASN A 65 2.45 -3.95 14.79
CA ASN A 65 1.57 -3.43 15.85
C ASN A 65 0.93 -2.06 15.53
N ASP A 66 0.48 -1.88 14.30
CA ASP A 66 -0.23 -0.69 13.81
C ASP A 66 0.62 0.56 13.59
N ASP A 67 1.93 0.46 13.79
CA ASP A 67 2.90 1.50 13.44
C ASP A 67 3.72 1.11 12.20
N VAL A 68 4.11 2.13 11.43
CA VAL A 68 5.01 1.99 10.28
C VAL A 68 6.37 2.53 10.66
N HIS A 69 7.38 1.65 10.67
CA HIS A 69 8.74 2.01 11.03
C HIS A 69 9.64 1.96 9.80
N CYS A 70 10.42 3.01 9.57
CA CYS A 70 11.53 2.96 8.63
C CYS A 70 12.66 2.17 9.29
N VAL A 71 13.17 1.13 8.63
CA VAL A 71 14.18 0.23 9.20
C VAL A 71 15.53 0.37 8.51
N ALA A 72 15.52 0.64 7.21
CA ALA A 72 16.73 0.82 6.44
C ALA A 72 16.53 1.82 5.30
N SER A 73 17.56 2.59 4.99
CA SER A 73 17.59 3.48 3.83
C SER A 73 18.95 3.40 3.15
N MET A 74 18.92 3.00 1.88
CA MET A 74 20.06 2.92 0.99
C MET A 74 19.89 4.00 -0.09
N LYS A 75 20.80 4.98 -0.15
CA LYS A 75 20.77 6.12 -1.06
C LYS A 75 21.83 5.96 -2.16
N LEU A 76 21.43 6.12 -3.40
CA LEU A 76 22.31 6.15 -4.56
C LEU A 76 23.13 7.45 -4.56
N VAL A 77 24.45 7.34 -4.74
CA VAL A 77 25.36 8.46 -4.98
C VAL A 77 26.15 8.26 -6.27
N GLN A 78 26.56 9.36 -6.90
CA GLN A 78 27.22 9.32 -8.21
C GLN A 78 28.74 9.18 -8.14
N LEU A 79 29.35 9.58 -7.02
CA LEU A 79 30.80 9.64 -6.86
C LEU A 79 31.22 8.81 -5.66
N ALA A 80 32.21 7.95 -5.89
CA ALA A 80 32.85 7.19 -4.83
C ALA A 80 33.55 8.16 -3.88
N SER A 81 33.38 7.95 -2.57
CA SER A 81 34.17 8.64 -1.56
C SER A 81 35.28 7.72 -1.06
N SER A 82 36.37 8.28 -0.53
CA SER A 82 37.48 7.49 0.02
C SER A 82 37.10 6.57 1.18
N ASP A 83 35.94 6.80 1.79
CA ASP A 83 35.54 6.19 3.07
C ASP A 83 34.50 5.07 2.90
N GLU A 84 34.48 4.41 1.73
CA GLU A 84 33.62 3.25 1.50
C GLU A 84 34.09 2.05 2.31
N THR A 85 33.16 1.41 3.00
CA THR A 85 33.43 0.21 3.80
C THR A 85 32.53 -0.94 3.34
N PRO A 86 33.09 -2.16 3.18
CA PRO A 86 32.28 -3.30 2.79
C PRO A 86 31.41 -3.73 3.97
N ILE A 87 30.09 -3.68 3.79
CA ILE A 87 29.12 -4.25 4.73
C ILE A 87 28.66 -5.63 4.24
N LYS A 88 28.31 -6.52 5.17
CA LYS A 88 27.71 -7.81 4.83
C LYS A 88 26.19 -7.70 4.86
N LEU A 89 25.59 -7.51 3.69
CA LEU A 89 24.15 -7.36 3.52
C LEU A 89 23.59 -8.58 2.80
N GLY A 90 22.57 -9.23 3.35
CA GLY A 90 21.95 -10.41 2.72
C GLY A 90 22.93 -11.56 2.39
N GLY A 91 24.08 -11.65 3.06
CA GLY A 91 25.14 -12.61 2.72
C GLY A 91 26.17 -12.10 1.70
N SER A 92 25.82 -11.08 0.93
CA SER A 92 26.67 -10.39 -0.03
C SER A 92 27.56 -9.35 0.65
N LYS A 93 28.73 -9.08 0.05
CA LYS A 93 29.55 -7.91 0.40
C LYS A 93 29.10 -6.76 -0.49
N VAL A 94 28.70 -5.64 0.12
CA VAL A 94 28.25 -4.44 -0.58
C VAL A 94 29.13 -3.28 -0.14
N GLN A 95 29.68 -2.54 -1.09
CA GLN A 95 30.44 -1.33 -0.78
C GLN A 95 29.47 -0.21 -0.46
N CYS A 96 29.52 0.27 0.78
CA CYS A 96 28.64 1.33 1.24
C CYS A 96 29.38 2.30 2.17
N ARG A 97 28.87 3.51 2.24
CA ARG A 97 29.21 4.48 3.29
C ARG A 97 28.05 4.60 4.26
N CYS A 98 28.31 4.39 5.55
CA CYS A 98 27.34 4.67 6.60
C CYS A 98 27.41 6.16 6.99
N ILE A 99 26.27 6.81 7.07
CA ILE A 99 26.14 8.23 7.43
C ILE A 99 25.16 8.34 8.57
N GLU A 100 25.58 9.04 9.62
CA GLU A 100 24.69 9.47 10.70
C GLU A 100 23.81 10.62 10.20
N GLU A 101 22.51 10.46 10.36
CA GLU A 101 21.51 11.46 9.99
C GLU A 101 21.24 12.40 11.19
N PRO A 102 20.73 13.62 10.94
CA PRO A 102 20.35 14.52 12.03
C PRO A 102 19.26 13.91 12.93
N PRO A 103 19.17 14.31 14.21
CA PRO A 103 18.16 13.79 15.15
C PRO A 103 16.70 13.97 14.72
N THR A 104 16.43 14.86 13.76
CA THR A 104 15.10 15.10 13.19
C THR A 104 14.71 14.08 12.12
N SER A 105 15.62 13.21 11.71
CA SER A 105 15.39 12.16 10.72
C SER A 105 14.62 10.99 11.33
N GLN A 106 13.82 10.30 10.51
CA GLN A 106 13.17 9.04 10.90
C GLN A 106 14.15 7.89 11.15
N LEU A 107 15.38 8.04 10.66
CA LEU A 107 16.45 7.07 10.78
C LEU A 107 17.66 7.74 11.39
N SER A 108 18.34 7.05 12.31
CA SER A 108 19.65 7.46 12.85
C SER A 108 20.77 7.36 11.82
N HIS A 109 20.73 6.34 10.96
CA HIS A 109 21.75 6.08 9.94
C HIS A 109 21.17 5.79 8.56
N THR A 110 21.86 6.25 7.51
CA THR A 110 21.63 5.83 6.13
C THR A 110 22.90 5.32 5.47
N PHE A 111 22.71 4.47 4.48
CA PHE A 111 23.80 3.88 3.71
C PHE A 111 23.83 4.48 2.32
N GLN A 112 24.98 4.89 1.85
CA GLN A 112 25.18 5.35 0.48
C GLN A 112 25.88 4.29 -0.35
N TYR A 113 25.44 4.08 -1.58
CA TYR A 113 26.00 3.10 -2.51
C TYR A 113 26.14 3.70 -3.91
N LEU A 114 27.05 3.13 -4.72
CA LEU A 114 27.27 3.55 -6.11
C LEU A 114 26.33 2.86 -7.09
N GLN A 115 26.08 3.49 -8.24
CA GLN A 115 25.18 2.93 -9.25
C GLN A 115 25.55 1.51 -9.71
N THR A 116 26.84 1.18 -9.72
CA THR A 116 27.35 -0.16 -10.06
C THR A 116 26.90 -1.24 -9.08
N GLU A 117 26.63 -0.88 -7.82
CA GLU A 117 26.20 -1.79 -6.75
C GLU A 117 24.67 -1.90 -6.65
N GLU A 118 23.90 -1.08 -7.38
CA GLU A 118 22.46 -0.89 -7.15
C GLU A 118 21.65 -2.19 -7.15
N LYS A 119 21.87 -3.03 -8.17
CA LYS A 119 21.17 -4.32 -8.26
C LYS A 119 21.50 -5.21 -7.07
N ILE A 120 22.78 -5.31 -6.70
CA ILE A 120 23.24 -6.13 -5.58
C ILE A 120 22.67 -5.60 -4.27
N VAL A 121 22.62 -4.27 -4.08
CA VAL A 121 22.02 -3.63 -2.90
C VAL A 121 20.56 -4.02 -2.77
N PHE A 122 19.77 -3.94 -3.85
CA PHE A 122 18.33 -4.21 -3.83
C PHE A 122 18.03 -5.69 -3.54
N GLU A 123 18.76 -6.61 -4.19
CA GLU A 123 18.62 -8.05 -3.91
C GLU A 123 19.05 -8.39 -2.48
N SER A 124 20.17 -7.80 -2.04
CA SER A 124 20.75 -8.09 -0.73
C SER A 124 19.94 -7.50 0.41
N ILE A 125 19.40 -6.29 0.28
CA ILE A 125 18.52 -5.70 1.31
C ILE A 125 17.22 -6.50 1.41
N GLN A 126 16.61 -6.88 0.28
CA GLN A 126 15.40 -7.70 0.31
C GLN A 126 15.65 -9.04 1.00
N HIS A 127 16.73 -9.73 0.63
CA HIS A 127 17.10 -10.99 1.27
C HIS A 127 17.41 -10.82 2.75
N HIS A 128 18.17 -9.78 3.12
CA HIS A 128 18.52 -9.52 4.52
C HIS A 128 17.26 -9.36 5.38
N MET A 129 16.33 -8.51 4.94
CA MET A 129 15.09 -8.20 5.67
C MET A 129 14.19 -9.43 5.81
N ARG A 130 14.04 -10.22 4.74
CA ARG A 130 13.28 -11.48 4.79
C ARG A 130 13.81 -12.48 5.81
N THR A 131 15.15 -12.55 5.94
CA THR A 131 15.77 -13.46 6.91
C THR A 131 15.77 -12.93 8.33
N LEU A 132 15.45 -11.65 8.55
CA LEU A 132 15.52 -11.03 9.87
C LEU A 132 14.28 -11.33 10.72
N PHE A 133 13.13 -11.53 10.08
CA PHE A 133 11.85 -11.77 10.73
C PHE A 133 11.49 -13.25 10.80
N ARG A 134 10.62 -13.60 11.75
CA ARG A 134 10.17 -14.99 11.94
C ARG A 134 9.30 -15.47 10.78
N ASP A 135 8.29 -14.67 10.45
CA ASP A 135 7.24 -15.02 9.49
C ASP A 135 7.62 -14.47 8.11
N THR A 136 6.95 -14.96 7.06
CA THR A 136 7.12 -14.42 5.71
C THR A 136 6.16 -13.25 5.53
N PRO A 137 6.61 -11.98 5.64
CA PRO A 137 5.73 -10.83 5.55
C PRO A 137 5.20 -10.66 4.13
N ARG A 138 4.02 -10.04 4.03
CA ARG A 138 3.48 -9.57 2.74
C ARG A 138 4.40 -8.48 2.19
N VAL A 139 4.84 -8.63 0.95
CA VAL A 139 5.79 -7.69 0.34
C VAL A 139 5.05 -6.65 -0.48
N GLN A 140 5.23 -5.39 -0.10
CA GLN A 140 4.68 -4.24 -0.79
C GLN A 140 5.78 -3.44 -1.48
N LEU A 141 5.44 -2.82 -2.60
CA LEU A 141 6.34 -1.95 -3.35
C LEU A 141 5.71 -0.58 -3.55
N GLU A 142 6.45 0.48 -3.28
CA GLU A 142 6.06 1.85 -3.59
C GLU A 142 7.02 2.43 -4.62
N LEU A 143 6.46 2.97 -5.70
CA LEU A 143 7.18 3.48 -6.84
C LEU A 143 6.90 4.97 -6.97
N SER A 144 7.89 5.81 -6.69
CA SER A 144 7.70 7.27 -6.70
C SER A 144 8.20 7.97 -7.97
N SER A 145 8.72 7.21 -8.95
CA SER A 145 9.19 7.76 -10.22
C SER A 145 9.29 6.69 -11.32
N ILE A 146 9.40 7.11 -12.58
CA ILE A 146 9.67 6.20 -13.70
C ILE A 146 11.04 5.50 -13.54
N ALA A 147 12.03 6.21 -13.00
CA ALA A 147 13.34 5.63 -12.68
C ALA A 147 13.28 4.56 -11.57
N ALA A 148 12.30 4.65 -10.66
CA ALA A 148 12.03 3.59 -9.70
C ALA A 148 11.34 2.39 -10.36
N LEU A 149 10.39 2.65 -11.26
CA LEU A 149 9.64 1.62 -11.98
C LEU A 149 10.55 0.72 -12.83
N SER A 150 11.54 1.29 -13.53
CA SER A 150 12.51 0.50 -14.32
C SER A 150 13.38 -0.44 -13.48
N LYS A 151 13.49 -0.19 -12.17
CA LYS A 151 14.27 -0.99 -11.21
C LYS A 151 13.40 -1.95 -10.40
N ALA A 152 12.08 -1.86 -10.54
CA ALA A 152 11.13 -2.57 -9.71
C ALA A 152 11.30 -4.09 -9.79
N GLU A 153 11.66 -4.64 -10.96
CA GLU A 153 11.76 -6.08 -11.20
C GLU A 153 12.78 -6.81 -10.30
N VAL A 154 13.73 -6.07 -9.73
CA VAL A 154 14.72 -6.61 -8.80
C VAL A 154 14.04 -7.09 -7.51
N ILE A 155 12.98 -6.40 -7.07
CA ILE A 155 12.22 -6.77 -5.86
C ILE A 155 11.20 -7.85 -6.20
N LYS A 156 11.42 -9.06 -5.66
CA LYS A 156 10.64 -10.27 -5.93
C LYS A 156 9.45 -10.46 -4.97
N ASP A 157 8.52 -11.34 -5.35
CA ASP A 157 7.33 -11.75 -4.60
C ASP A 157 6.51 -10.57 -4.03
N VAL A 158 6.47 -9.47 -4.76
CA VAL A 158 5.60 -8.33 -4.44
C VAL A 158 4.17 -8.72 -4.78
N THR A 159 3.30 -8.59 -3.80
CA THR A 159 1.86 -8.81 -3.97
C THR A 159 1.11 -7.51 -4.18
N ASP A 160 1.69 -6.37 -3.78
CA ASP A 160 1.00 -5.09 -3.81
C ASP A 160 1.90 -3.92 -4.18
N THR A 161 1.35 -3.01 -4.98
CA THR A 161 2.13 -1.89 -5.52
C THR A 161 1.37 -0.58 -5.42
N SER A 162 2.03 0.42 -4.85
CA SER A 162 1.58 1.80 -4.85
C SER A 162 2.42 2.62 -5.84
N PHE A 163 1.75 3.34 -6.73
CA PHE A 163 2.36 4.28 -7.66
C PHE A 163 2.14 5.69 -7.13
N SER A 164 3.20 6.37 -6.71
CA SER A 164 3.16 7.70 -6.11
C SER A 164 4.00 8.70 -6.90
N MET A 165 3.50 9.08 -8.07
CA MET A 165 4.19 9.93 -9.04
C MET A 165 3.20 10.90 -9.70
N GLU A 166 3.68 11.99 -10.29
CA GLU A 166 2.79 13.00 -10.87
C GLU A 166 1.95 12.43 -12.02
N THR A 167 2.59 11.79 -12.99
CA THR A 167 1.96 11.20 -14.16
C THR A 167 2.42 9.76 -14.37
N LEU A 168 1.53 8.93 -14.93
CA LEU A 168 1.85 7.55 -15.28
C LEU A 168 1.17 7.19 -16.61
N GLU A 169 1.97 6.80 -17.60
CA GLU A 169 1.43 6.31 -18.87
C GLU A 169 0.68 4.99 -18.70
N THR A 170 -0.50 4.88 -19.29
CA THR A 170 -1.35 3.68 -19.22
C THR A 170 -0.66 2.47 -19.84
N SER A 171 0.10 2.64 -20.92
CA SER A 171 0.95 1.61 -21.54
C SER A 171 2.02 1.08 -20.58
N VAL A 172 2.67 1.96 -19.81
CA VAL A 172 3.69 1.61 -18.81
C VAL A 172 3.07 0.83 -17.66
N LEU A 173 1.88 1.25 -17.19
CA LEU A 173 1.12 0.51 -16.19
C LEU A 173 0.75 -0.90 -16.68
N GLU A 174 0.19 -1.03 -17.88
CA GLU A 174 -0.18 -2.34 -18.45
C GLU A 174 1.03 -3.26 -18.60
N ASN A 175 2.17 -2.72 -19.07
CA ASN A 175 3.40 -3.48 -19.16
C ASN A 175 3.85 -4.00 -17.78
N TYR A 176 3.82 -3.13 -16.76
CA TYR A 176 4.15 -3.53 -15.39
C TYR A 176 3.22 -4.62 -14.85
N LEU A 177 1.91 -4.51 -15.10
CA LEU A 177 0.93 -5.51 -14.68
C LEU A 177 1.07 -6.84 -15.44
N SER A 178 1.59 -6.81 -16.66
CA SER A 178 1.86 -8.02 -17.44
C SER A 178 3.00 -8.85 -16.83
N THR A 179 4.03 -8.20 -16.25
CA THR A 179 5.20 -8.87 -15.67
C THR A 179 4.95 -9.40 -14.26
N ARG A 180 3.94 -8.88 -13.53
CA ARG A 180 3.60 -9.30 -12.16
C ARG A 180 2.23 -9.96 -12.08
N GLN A 181 2.20 -11.29 -12.16
CA GLN A 181 0.94 -12.05 -12.19
C GLN A 181 0.27 -12.18 -10.82
N ASP A 182 1.05 -12.13 -9.74
CA ASP A 182 0.55 -12.38 -8.37
C ASP A 182 -0.05 -11.15 -7.69
N GLN A 183 -0.32 -10.10 -8.46
CA GLN A 183 -0.70 -8.80 -7.91
C GLN A 183 -2.11 -8.81 -7.33
N GLN A 184 -2.19 -8.58 -6.01
CA GLN A 184 -3.42 -8.59 -5.24
C GLN A 184 -3.97 -7.18 -5.05
N SER A 185 -3.11 -6.17 -4.89
CA SER A 185 -3.55 -4.79 -4.72
C SER A 185 -2.71 -3.75 -5.44
N ILE A 186 -3.40 -2.71 -5.91
CA ILE A 186 -2.80 -1.55 -6.58
C ILE A 186 -3.37 -0.27 -5.98
N GLN A 187 -2.48 0.68 -5.71
CA GLN A 187 -2.85 2.06 -5.39
C GLN A 187 -2.25 3.00 -6.43
N LEU A 188 -3.10 3.87 -6.97
CA LEU A 188 -2.74 4.88 -7.97
C LEU A 188 -2.82 6.26 -7.32
N LYS A 189 -1.68 6.80 -6.91
CA LYS A 189 -1.46 8.21 -6.56
C LYS A 189 -0.74 8.89 -7.72
N ALA A 190 -1.34 8.80 -8.91
CA ALA A 190 -0.76 9.31 -10.14
C ALA A 190 -1.83 9.65 -11.18
N SER A 191 -1.55 10.70 -11.96
CA SER A 191 -2.37 11.13 -13.07
C SER A 191 -2.13 10.20 -14.28
N LEU A 192 -3.06 9.27 -14.56
CA LEU A 192 -2.92 8.38 -15.72
C LEU A 192 -3.01 9.16 -17.04
N VAL A 193 -2.07 8.95 -17.95
CA VAL A 193 -2.02 9.61 -19.28
C VAL A 193 -1.92 8.59 -20.40
N GLY A 194 -2.38 8.95 -21.60
CA GLY A 194 -2.40 8.06 -22.77
C GLY A 194 -3.77 7.43 -23.05
N PRO A 195 -3.84 6.37 -23.87
CA PRO A 195 -5.09 5.74 -24.25
C PRO A 195 -5.78 5.09 -23.04
N PRO A 196 -7.12 4.87 -23.11
CA PRO A 196 -7.83 4.10 -22.09
C PRO A 196 -7.20 2.72 -21.87
N LEU A 197 -7.21 2.27 -20.61
CA LEU A 197 -6.77 0.93 -20.25
C LEU A 197 -7.56 -0.14 -21.03
N ALA A 198 -6.89 -1.24 -21.36
CA ALA A 198 -7.48 -2.27 -22.19
C ALA A 198 -8.65 -2.95 -21.46
N GLY A 199 -9.65 -3.44 -22.20
CA GLY A 199 -10.80 -4.14 -21.61
C GLY A 199 -10.41 -5.40 -20.83
N ASN A 200 -9.27 -6.01 -21.19
CA ASN A 200 -8.68 -7.17 -20.53
C ASN A 200 -7.53 -6.80 -19.59
N SER A 201 -7.40 -5.53 -19.17
CA SER A 201 -6.38 -5.13 -18.20
C SER A 201 -6.49 -5.94 -16.92
N ARG A 202 -5.35 -6.35 -16.38
CA ARG A 202 -5.30 -7.04 -15.08
C ARG A 202 -5.70 -6.13 -13.92
N LEU A 203 -5.64 -4.81 -14.11
CA LEU A 203 -6.08 -3.83 -13.10
C LEU A 203 -7.53 -4.08 -12.66
N TRP A 204 -8.38 -4.62 -13.54
CA TRP A 204 -9.80 -4.85 -13.25
C TRP A 204 -10.04 -6.01 -12.29
N ASN A 205 -9.09 -6.94 -12.18
CA ASN A 205 -9.27 -8.20 -11.46
C ASN A 205 -8.42 -8.28 -10.18
N VAL A 206 -7.72 -7.20 -9.80
CA VAL A 206 -7.02 -7.16 -8.51
C VAL A 206 -8.02 -7.14 -7.37
N LYS A 207 -7.69 -7.76 -6.24
CA LYS A 207 -8.57 -7.79 -5.06
C LYS A 207 -8.83 -6.41 -4.49
N GLY A 208 -7.82 -5.53 -4.48
CA GLY A 208 -7.93 -4.19 -3.90
C GLY A 208 -7.39 -3.12 -4.84
N LEU A 209 -8.23 -2.19 -5.27
CA LEU A 209 -7.83 -1.04 -6.08
C LEU A 209 -8.13 0.26 -5.33
N ALA A 210 -7.12 1.13 -5.22
CA ALA A 210 -7.29 2.49 -4.73
C ALA A 210 -6.83 3.51 -5.76
N VAL A 211 -7.57 4.60 -5.91
CA VAL A 211 -7.15 5.75 -6.71
C VAL A 211 -7.26 7.01 -5.87
N HIS A 212 -6.17 7.75 -5.83
CA HIS A 212 -6.09 9.03 -5.15
C HIS A 212 -6.04 10.13 -6.19
N GLY A 213 -6.93 11.12 -6.07
CA GLY A 213 -6.85 12.32 -6.87
C GLY A 213 -5.59 13.09 -6.51
N THR A 214 -4.92 13.61 -7.53
CA THR A 214 -3.81 14.56 -7.34
C THR A 214 -4.33 15.99 -7.48
N PHE A 215 -3.57 16.97 -6.94
CA PHE A 215 -3.91 18.38 -7.16
C PHE A 215 -3.96 18.75 -8.65
N ALA A 216 -3.03 18.21 -9.44
CA ALA A 216 -3.03 18.36 -10.89
C ALA A 216 -4.31 17.79 -11.52
N ASP A 217 -4.80 16.64 -11.03
CA ASP A 217 -6.07 16.07 -11.47
C ASP A 217 -7.25 16.96 -11.11
N LEU A 218 -7.25 17.60 -9.95
CA LEU A 218 -8.31 18.53 -9.55
C LEU A 218 -8.36 19.74 -10.49
N VAL A 219 -7.21 20.38 -10.73
CA VAL A 219 -7.10 21.54 -11.63
C VAL A 219 -7.53 21.17 -13.04
N ASN A 220 -7.01 20.07 -13.58
CA ASN A 220 -7.36 19.61 -14.93
C ASN A 220 -8.85 19.27 -15.03
N GLN A 221 -9.44 18.66 -14.01
CA GLN A 221 -10.87 18.31 -14.05
C GLN A 221 -11.79 19.53 -13.94
N ILE A 222 -11.37 20.58 -13.21
CA ILE A 222 -12.10 21.86 -13.17
C ILE A 222 -12.04 22.56 -14.53
N LEU A 223 -10.87 22.56 -15.17
CA LEU A 223 -10.65 23.29 -16.42
C LEU A 223 -11.15 22.55 -17.67
N LEU A 224 -11.06 21.22 -17.70
CA LEU A 224 -11.25 20.39 -18.90
C LEU A 224 -12.37 19.34 -18.75
N GLY A 225 -12.97 19.20 -17.57
CA GLY A 225 -14.02 18.22 -17.27
C GLY A 225 -13.52 16.90 -16.67
N PRO A 226 -14.44 16.03 -16.19
CA PRO A 226 -14.10 14.83 -15.43
C PRO A 226 -13.31 13.79 -16.26
N ARG A 227 -12.35 13.12 -15.62
CA ARG A 227 -11.48 12.11 -16.26
C ARG A 227 -12.27 10.87 -16.71
N VAL A 228 -11.93 10.34 -17.89
CA VAL A 228 -12.45 9.08 -18.47
C VAL A 228 -12.05 7.84 -17.66
N VAL A 229 -11.06 7.95 -16.76
CA VAL A 229 -10.51 6.83 -16.00
C VAL A 229 -11.47 6.29 -14.94
N ILE A 230 -12.12 7.15 -14.16
CA ILE A 230 -13.00 6.72 -13.06
C ILE A 230 -14.24 5.96 -13.57
N PRO A 231 -14.97 6.45 -14.60
CA PRO A 231 -16.03 5.66 -15.20
C PRO A 231 -15.55 4.34 -15.78
N GLY A 232 -14.33 4.29 -16.34
CA GLY A 232 -13.72 3.05 -16.82
C GLY A 232 -13.44 2.04 -15.71
N ILE A 233 -12.90 2.50 -14.58
CA ILE A 233 -12.67 1.66 -13.39
C ILE A 233 -13.99 1.15 -12.87
N ILE A 234 -14.98 2.02 -12.63
CA ILE A 234 -16.30 1.62 -12.13
C ILE A 234 -16.88 0.58 -13.08
N ARG A 235 -16.89 0.82 -14.39
CA ARG A 235 -17.49 -0.11 -15.36
C ARG A 235 -16.87 -1.50 -15.34
N ASN A 236 -15.54 -1.61 -15.20
CA ASN A 236 -14.81 -2.84 -15.46
C ASN A 236 -14.34 -3.57 -14.20
N PHE A 237 -14.24 -2.91 -13.05
CA PHE A 237 -13.68 -3.52 -11.83
C PHE A 237 -14.52 -4.70 -11.34
N GLY A 238 -13.85 -5.83 -11.10
CA GLY A 238 -14.44 -7.07 -10.60
C GLY A 238 -13.81 -7.57 -9.30
N GLY A 239 -12.99 -6.76 -8.63
CA GLY A 239 -12.34 -7.14 -7.37
C GLY A 239 -13.21 -6.95 -6.12
N GLU A 240 -12.57 -7.08 -4.95
CA GLU A 240 -13.24 -7.10 -3.65
C GLU A 240 -13.34 -5.71 -2.99
N HIS A 241 -12.30 -4.88 -3.12
CA HIS A 241 -12.17 -3.60 -2.42
C HIS A 241 -11.83 -2.48 -3.42
N LEU A 242 -12.64 -1.43 -3.44
CA LEU A 242 -12.44 -0.28 -4.32
C LEU A 242 -12.48 1.02 -3.53
N CYS A 243 -11.41 1.81 -3.57
CA CYS A 243 -11.32 3.09 -2.89
C CYS A 243 -11.03 4.23 -3.88
N PHE A 244 -11.76 5.33 -3.72
CA PHE A 244 -11.42 6.60 -4.34
C PHE A 244 -11.20 7.64 -3.25
N THR A 245 -10.08 8.34 -3.27
CA THR A 245 -9.77 9.37 -2.26
C THR A 245 -9.46 10.68 -2.95
N ASP A 246 -10.13 11.76 -2.57
CA ASP A 246 -9.97 13.09 -3.17
C ASP A 246 -10.17 13.08 -4.70
N VAL A 247 -11.09 12.23 -5.17
CA VAL A 247 -11.41 12.09 -6.59
C VAL A 247 -12.73 12.81 -6.86
N MET A 248 -12.79 13.58 -7.95
CA MET A 248 -14.08 14.02 -8.47
C MET A 248 -14.74 12.89 -9.25
N TYR A 249 -15.98 12.57 -8.94
CA TYR A 249 -16.75 11.55 -9.63
C TYR A 249 -18.18 12.03 -9.84
N ASN A 250 -18.83 11.48 -10.87
CA ASN A 250 -20.25 11.71 -11.10
C ASN A 250 -21.06 10.76 -10.20
N ILE A 251 -22.02 11.30 -9.44
CA ILE A 251 -22.95 10.52 -8.61
C ILE A 251 -23.70 9.46 -9.44
N ASP A 252 -23.92 9.69 -10.74
CA ASP A 252 -24.53 8.71 -11.64
C ASP A 252 -23.65 7.47 -11.85
N SER A 253 -22.33 7.60 -11.85
CA SER A 253 -21.43 6.45 -11.93
C SER A 253 -21.56 5.58 -10.69
N TRP A 254 -21.73 6.20 -9.52
CA TRP A 254 -22.01 5.47 -8.29
C TRP A 254 -23.40 4.82 -8.28
N ARG A 255 -24.43 5.52 -8.77
CA ARG A 255 -25.77 4.93 -8.93
C ARG A 255 -25.73 3.70 -9.83
N GLN A 256 -24.96 3.74 -10.91
CA GLN A 256 -24.77 2.58 -11.80
C GLN A 256 -24.09 1.42 -11.08
N LEU A 257 -23.10 1.68 -10.21
CA LEU A 257 -22.48 0.64 -9.40
C LEU A 257 -23.52 -0.06 -8.52
N ILE A 258 -24.32 0.68 -7.77
CA ILE A 258 -25.36 0.12 -6.90
C ILE A 258 -26.39 -0.65 -7.71
N ARG A 259 -26.87 -0.11 -8.84
CA ARG A 259 -27.85 -0.79 -9.71
C ARG A 259 -27.33 -2.14 -10.19
N ARG A 260 -26.10 -2.19 -10.71
CA ARG A 260 -25.50 -3.43 -11.24
C ARG A 260 -25.22 -4.43 -10.13
N TRP A 261 -24.77 -3.99 -8.96
CA TRP A 261 -24.58 -4.87 -7.80
C TRP A 261 -25.92 -5.45 -7.31
N ARG A 262 -26.96 -4.59 -7.21
CA ARG A 262 -28.30 -4.97 -6.75
C ARG A 262 -28.95 -5.97 -7.70
N ALA A 263 -28.85 -5.72 -9.01
CA ALA A 263 -29.36 -6.60 -10.06
C ALA A 263 -28.50 -7.88 -10.26
N LYS A 264 -27.39 -8.02 -9.52
CA LYS A 264 -26.43 -9.13 -9.65
C LYS A 264 -25.82 -9.23 -11.06
N GLU A 265 -25.61 -8.09 -11.72
CA GLU A 265 -24.98 -8.01 -13.05
C GLU A 265 -23.45 -7.85 -12.97
N ALA A 266 -22.94 -7.30 -11.86
CA ALA A 266 -21.51 -7.06 -11.63
C ALA A 266 -21.18 -7.00 -10.14
N TYR A 267 -19.89 -6.87 -9.81
CA TYR A 267 -19.38 -6.69 -8.45
C TYR A 267 -19.74 -7.84 -7.49
N HIS A 268 -19.73 -9.07 -8.01
CA HIS A 268 -20.11 -10.26 -7.22
C HIS A 268 -19.23 -10.49 -5.99
N ASP A 269 -17.93 -10.17 -6.12
CA ASP A 269 -16.93 -10.32 -5.08
C ASP A 269 -16.72 -9.06 -4.26
N LEU A 270 -17.43 -7.97 -4.57
CA LEU A 270 -17.28 -6.70 -3.87
C LEU A 270 -17.68 -6.85 -2.41
N ARG A 271 -16.77 -6.45 -1.53
CA ARG A 271 -16.93 -6.41 -0.08
C ARG A 271 -17.03 -4.97 0.40
N TRP A 272 -16.29 -4.08 -0.23
CA TRP A 272 -16.22 -2.69 0.18
C TRP A 272 -15.95 -1.74 -0.96
N PHE A 273 -16.68 -0.65 -0.96
CA PHE A 273 -16.41 0.50 -1.80
C PHE A 273 -16.48 1.76 -0.96
N SER A 274 -15.50 2.65 -1.11
CA SER A 274 -15.60 4.00 -0.57
C SER A 274 -15.10 5.05 -1.54
N THR A 275 -15.66 6.24 -1.43
CA THR A 275 -15.17 7.40 -2.14
C THR A 275 -15.24 8.64 -1.26
N THR A 276 -14.20 9.47 -1.31
CA THR A 276 -14.22 10.81 -0.71
C THR A 276 -14.09 11.87 -1.81
N SER A 277 -14.82 12.98 -1.65
CA SER A 277 -14.62 14.15 -2.50
C SER A 277 -13.43 14.97 -2.02
N PRO A 278 -12.79 15.77 -2.90
CA PRO A 278 -11.79 16.74 -2.47
C PRO A 278 -12.37 17.69 -1.42
N ALA A 279 -11.57 18.05 -0.40
CA ALA A 279 -12.02 18.84 0.76
C ALA A 279 -12.77 20.16 0.43
N ALA A 280 -12.56 20.73 -0.76
CA ALA A 280 -13.21 21.96 -1.20
C ALA A 280 -14.55 21.76 -1.95
N LEU A 281 -14.96 20.53 -2.22
CA LEU A 281 -16.09 20.22 -3.10
C LEU A 281 -17.06 19.23 -2.45
N PRO A 282 -18.28 19.66 -2.10
CA PRO A 282 -19.27 18.76 -1.54
C PRO A 282 -19.83 17.80 -2.60
N ILE A 283 -20.17 16.59 -2.17
CA ILE A 283 -20.98 15.63 -2.91
C ILE A 283 -22.41 16.15 -2.92
N ILE A 284 -22.85 16.59 -4.09
CA ILE A 284 -24.25 16.98 -4.31
C ILE A 284 -25.03 15.72 -4.65
N ALA A 285 -25.43 14.98 -3.62
CA ALA A 285 -26.17 13.74 -3.80
C ALA A 285 -27.65 13.95 -4.14
N GLY A 286 -28.26 15.07 -3.74
CA GLY A 286 -29.68 15.33 -3.96
C GLY A 286 -30.55 14.15 -3.51
N THR A 287 -31.38 13.64 -4.43
CA THR A 287 -32.27 12.47 -4.24
C THR A 287 -31.68 11.17 -4.78
N ALA A 288 -30.35 11.10 -5.01
CA ALA A 288 -29.69 9.95 -5.66
C ALA A 288 -29.95 8.60 -4.99
N LEU A 289 -30.30 8.60 -3.70
CA LEU A 289 -30.60 7.39 -2.94
C LEU A 289 -32.07 6.99 -2.91
N ASP A 290 -32.98 7.89 -3.27
CA ASP A 290 -34.43 7.67 -3.09
C ASP A 290 -34.94 6.53 -3.98
N GLU A 291 -34.27 6.29 -5.11
CA GLU A 291 -34.64 5.22 -6.05
C GLU A 291 -34.37 3.80 -5.51
N PHE A 292 -33.57 3.66 -4.45
CA PHE A 292 -33.12 2.36 -3.98
C PHE A 292 -33.99 1.73 -2.90
N ASN A 293 -35.04 2.42 -2.43
CA ASN A 293 -35.93 1.95 -1.36
C ASN A 293 -35.15 1.45 -0.12
N LEU A 294 -34.18 2.25 0.32
CA LEU A 294 -33.30 1.89 1.42
C LEU A 294 -34.05 1.74 2.73
N VAL A 295 -33.61 0.80 3.56
CA VAL A 295 -34.24 0.48 4.86
C VAL A 295 -33.26 0.69 6.00
N ARG A 296 -33.76 1.10 7.17
CA ARG A 296 -32.90 1.26 8.36
C ARG A 296 -32.46 -0.11 8.90
N TRP A 297 -31.31 -0.12 9.57
CA TRP A 297 -30.86 -1.25 10.34
C TRP A 297 -31.85 -1.59 11.46
N ASP A 298 -32.16 -2.87 11.63
CA ASP A 298 -33.10 -3.38 12.65
C ASP A 298 -32.44 -4.26 13.72
N GLY A 299 -31.12 -4.47 13.65
CA GLY A 299 -30.41 -5.35 14.56
C GLY A 299 -30.56 -6.85 14.29
N ILE A 300 -31.35 -7.25 13.29
CA ILE A 300 -31.65 -8.66 13.01
C ILE A 300 -31.00 -9.12 11.70
N ARG A 301 -31.06 -8.30 10.64
CA ARG A 301 -30.62 -8.69 9.28
C ARG A 301 -29.11 -8.89 9.12
N ARG A 302 -28.32 -8.19 9.92
CA ARG A 302 -26.85 -8.17 9.85
C ARG A 302 -26.22 -7.66 11.15
N PRO A 303 -24.92 -7.91 11.38
CA PRO A 303 -24.17 -7.36 12.50
C PRO A 303 -24.18 -5.83 12.56
N ARG A 304 -23.89 -5.30 13.75
CA ARG A 304 -23.73 -3.86 14.00
C ARG A 304 -22.46 -3.31 13.38
N THR A 305 -21.34 -3.99 13.63
CA THR A 305 -20.01 -3.57 13.20
C THR A 305 -19.46 -4.48 12.11
N VAL A 306 -18.58 -3.92 11.27
CA VAL A 306 -17.76 -4.67 10.32
C VAL A 306 -16.28 -4.42 10.61
N LYS A 307 -15.50 -5.48 10.69
CA LYS A 307 -14.04 -5.39 10.65
C LYS A 307 -13.59 -5.54 9.21
N LEU A 308 -13.21 -4.44 8.58
CA LEU A 308 -12.67 -4.46 7.23
C LEU A 308 -11.17 -4.77 7.30
N ASP A 309 -10.72 -5.75 6.52
CA ASP A 309 -9.33 -5.81 6.08
C ASP A 309 -9.34 -5.22 4.68
N SER A 310 -8.88 -3.98 4.54
CA SER A 310 -9.08 -3.22 3.30
C SER A 310 -8.46 -3.91 2.07
N LYS A 311 -7.56 -4.89 2.28
CA LYS A 311 -6.71 -5.54 1.26
C LYS A 311 -5.96 -4.56 0.34
N ILE A 312 -6.09 -3.25 0.55
CA ILE A 312 -5.55 -2.18 -0.27
C ILE A 312 -4.18 -1.79 0.26
N VAL A 313 -3.20 -1.75 -0.65
CA VAL A 313 -1.83 -1.33 -0.33
C VAL A 313 -1.79 0.06 0.30
N SER A 314 -1.02 0.19 1.39
CA SER A 314 -0.85 1.46 2.10
C SER A 314 -2.15 2.13 2.57
N PHE A 315 -3.25 1.36 2.71
CA PHE A 315 -4.52 1.82 3.28
C PHE A 315 -4.95 0.85 4.37
N ILE A 316 -4.72 1.22 5.62
CA ILE A 316 -5.01 0.35 6.77
C ILE A 316 -6.26 0.88 7.44
N MET A 317 -7.39 0.20 7.23
CA MET A 317 -8.54 0.32 8.12
C MET A 317 -8.52 -0.92 9.00
N LYS A 318 -8.13 -0.79 10.26
CA LYS A 318 -8.12 -1.89 11.24
C LYS A 318 -9.20 -1.74 12.31
N GLU A 319 -9.87 -0.59 12.35
CA GLU A 319 -10.97 -0.31 13.26
C GLU A 319 -12.27 -0.97 12.80
N GLU A 320 -13.07 -1.40 13.77
CA GLU A 320 -14.45 -1.81 13.52
C GLU A 320 -15.30 -0.59 13.16
N ILE A 321 -15.94 -0.65 12.00
CA ILE A 321 -16.87 0.39 11.58
C ILE A 321 -18.25 0.07 12.13
N ASP A 322 -18.82 0.97 12.93
CA ASP A 322 -20.23 0.89 13.32
C ASP A 322 -21.14 1.32 12.15
N CYS A 323 -21.87 0.34 11.62
CA CYS A 323 -22.82 0.52 10.53
C CYS A 323 -24.26 0.67 11.01
N SER A 324 -24.54 0.77 12.32
CA SER A 324 -25.92 0.87 12.85
C SER A 324 -26.71 2.07 12.34
N SER A 325 -26.04 3.19 12.05
CA SER A 325 -26.67 4.40 11.53
C SER A 325 -26.76 4.43 9.99
N TRP A 326 -26.33 3.37 9.32
CA TRP A 326 -26.26 3.29 7.86
C TRP A 326 -27.59 2.76 7.31
N MET A 327 -27.82 3.01 6.03
CA MET A 327 -29.02 2.55 5.33
C MET A 327 -28.71 1.25 4.59
N ASP A 328 -29.61 0.27 4.66
CA ASP A 328 -29.42 -1.06 4.11
C ASP A 328 -30.18 -1.25 2.79
N ILE A 329 -29.61 -2.06 1.90
CA ILE A 329 -30.17 -2.50 0.63
C ILE A 329 -29.95 -3.99 0.44
N GLN A 330 -30.87 -4.68 -0.23
CA GLN A 330 -30.74 -6.09 -0.60
C GLN A 330 -30.68 -6.24 -2.11
N GLN A 331 -29.94 -7.24 -2.59
CA GLN A 331 -30.00 -7.66 -3.99
C GLN A 331 -31.39 -8.13 -4.41
N ASP A 332 -31.70 -7.97 -5.68
CA ASP A 332 -32.98 -8.36 -6.25
C ASP A 332 -33.15 -9.89 -6.26
N GLY A 333 -34.38 -10.34 -6.01
CA GLY A 333 -34.72 -11.76 -5.90
C GLY A 333 -34.21 -12.43 -4.61
N GLY A 334 -33.83 -11.65 -3.60
CA GLY A 334 -33.19 -12.14 -2.37
C GLY A 334 -31.71 -12.42 -2.56
N GLY A 335 -30.88 -12.18 -1.55
CA GLY A 335 -29.43 -12.33 -1.67
C GLY A 335 -28.69 -11.54 -0.60
N LYS A 336 -27.46 -11.14 -0.94
CA LYS A 336 -26.59 -10.39 -0.04
C LYS A 336 -27.22 -9.05 0.34
N TRP A 337 -26.92 -8.62 1.56
CA TRP A 337 -27.24 -7.29 2.04
C TRP A 337 -26.02 -6.38 1.87
N ALA A 338 -26.27 -5.09 1.72
CA ALA A 338 -25.24 -4.08 1.82
C ALA A 338 -25.71 -2.89 2.65
N SER A 339 -24.77 -2.20 3.28
CA SER A 339 -25.00 -0.95 4.00
C SER A 339 -24.35 0.21 3.28
N ILE A 340 -25.04 1.33 3.24
CA ILE A 340 -24.66 2.55 2.56
C ILE A 340 -24.65 3.70 3.55
N LYS A 341 -23.53 4.42 3.62
CA LYS A 341 -23.44 5.73 4.26
C LYS A 341 -23.08 6.75 3.19
N MET A 342 -23.81 7.85 3.18
CA MET A 342 -23.56 8.97 2.29
C MET A 342 -23.60 10.25 3.12
N THR A 343 -22.53 11.03 3.04
CA THR A 343 -22.42 12.37 3.60
C THR A 343 -22.17 13.36 2.46
N ASP A 344 -21.98 14.62 2.82
CA ASP A 344 -21.53 15.69 1.92
C ASP A 344 -20.11 15.49 1.35
N SER A 345 -19.34 14.53 1.85
CA SER A 345 -17.92 14.40 1.55
C SER A 345 -17.46 12.96 1.38
N THR A 346 -18.26 11.98 1.81
CA THR A 346 -17.92 10.56 1.76
C THR A 346 -19.12 9.72 1.34
N ILE A 347 -18.86 8.71 0.52
CA ILE A 347 -19.78 7.59 0.31
C ILE A 347 -19.07 6.29 0.69
N CYS A 348 -19.71 5.46 1.49
CA CYS A 348 -19.24 4.13 1.83
C CYS A 348 -20.32 3.11 1.54
N PHE A 349 -19.90 1.95 1.06
CA PHE A 349 -20.73 0.81 0.71
C PHE A 349 -20.05 -0.46 1.22
N VAL A 350 -20.72 -1.20 2.10
CA VAL A 350 -20.22 -2.43 2.73
C VAL A 350 -21.16 -3.56 2.37
N VAL A 351 -20.64 -4.67 1.84
CA VAL A 351 -21.42 -5.88 1.55
C VAL A 351 -21.28 -6.87 2.71
N TRP A 352 -22.41 -7.44 3.12
CA TRP A 352 -22.50 -8.44 4.18
C TRP A 352 -22.69 -9.81 3.54
N ASP A 353 -21.84 -10.75 3.93
CA ASP A 353 -21.90 -12.16 3.51
C ASP A 353 -22.89 -12.96 4.37
#